data_AF-A0A2V7RT18-F1
#
_entry.id   AF-A0A2V7RT18-F1
#
_cell.length_a   1.000
_cell.length_b   1.000
_cell.length_c   1.000
_cell.angle_alpha   90.00
_cell.angle_beta   90.00
_cell.angle_gamma   90.00
#
_symmetry.space_group_name_H-M   'P 1'
#
loop_
_entity.id
_entity.type
_entity.pdbx_description
1 polymer ?
#
loop_
_entity_poly.entity_id
_entity_poly.type
_entity_poly.pdbx_seq_one_letter_code
_entity_poly.pdbx_strand_id
1 'polypeptide(L)'
;MDAPRRAPIHLSLTRPLLLAGAERELVLVNGTIITALVFGVGFHWASLTMALLLATLGHWGLTRAAKHDPQLSRIYVRHIRYQEYYPACAAAQAPPGYVFPSVAD
;
A
#
# COMPACT_ATOMS: atom_id res chain seq x y z
N MET A 1 2.69 29.23 -36.07
CA MET A 1 2.16 28.78 -34.78
C MET A 1 2.07 27.28 -34.85
N ASP A 2 2.93 26.58 -34.11
CA ASP A 2 3.05 25.13 -34.19
C ASP A 2 1.82 24.47 -33.57
N ALA A 3 1.17 23.59 -34.33
CA ALA A 3 -0.01 22.88 -33.87
C ALA A 3 0.33 21.99 -32.65
N PRO A 4 -0.56 21.87 -31.66
CA PRO A 4 -0.30 21.07 -30.47
C PRO A 4 -0.07 19.59 -30.84
N ARG A 5 1.03 19.04 -30.36
CA ARG A 5 1.43 17.64 -30.59
C ARG A 5 0.46 16.72 -29.85
N ARG A 6 -0.19 15.79 -30.57
CA ARG A 6 -1.07 14.77 -29.97
C ARG A 6 -0.27 13.49 -29.72
N ALA A 7 -0.13 13.10 -28.47
CA ALA A 7 0.44 11.81 -28.07
C ALA A 7 -0.65 10.92 -27.48
N PRO A 8 -0.71 9.62 -27.81
CA PRO A 8 -1.65 8.70 -27.19
C PRO A 8 -1.29 8.48 -25.71
N ILE A 9 -2.22 8.77 -24.81
CA ILE A 9 -2.07 8.51 -23.37
C ILE A 9 -2.61 7.11 -23.11
N HIS A 10 -1.73 6.19 -22.72
CA HIS A 10 -2.13 4.82 -22.37
C HIS A 10 -2.51 4.74 -20.89
N LEU A 11 -3.67 4.13 -20.61
CA LEU A 11 -4.16 3.90 -19.23
C LEU A 11 -3.26 2.99 -18.40
N SER A 12 -2.28 2.31 -19.01
CA SER A 12 -1.27 1.52 -18.30
C SER A 12 -0.40 2.36 -17.36
N LEU A 13 -0.27 3.66 -17.61
CA LEU A 13 0.48 4.58 -16.74
C LEU A 13 -0.27 4.97 -15.46
N THR A 14 -1.61 4.87 -15.46
CA THR A 14 -2.45 5.40 -14.37
C THR A 14 -3.18 4.31 -13.60
N ARG A 15 -3.40 3.13 -14.20
CA ARG A 15 -4.11 2.05 -13.52
C ARG A 15 -3.25 1.44 -12.42
N PRO A 16 -3.79 1.27 -11.20
CA PRO A 16 -3.09 0.58 -10.13
C PRO A 16 -2.82 -0.88 -10.51
N LEU A 17 -1.62 -1.36 -10.18
CA LEU A 17 -1.18 -2.71 -10.49
C LEU A 17 -1.72 -3.69 -9.43
N LEU A 18 -2.84 -4.32 -9.75
CA LEU A 18 -3.43 -5.37 -8.91
C LEU A 18 -2.76 -6.72 -9.20
N LEU A 19 -2.31 -7.41 -8.15
CA LEU A 19 -1.70 -8.74 -8.22
C LEU A 19 -2.67 -9.76 -7.62
N ALA A 20 -3.14 -10.72 -8.44
CA ALA A 20 -4.17 -11.69 -8.07
C ALA A 20 -5.48 -11.07 -7.52
N GLY A 21 -5.83 -9.85 -7.96
CA GLY A 21 -7.02 -9.14 -7.49
C GLY A 21 -6.85 -8.43 -6.14
N ALA A 22 -5.63 -8.39 -5.60
CA ALA A 22 -5.24 -7.67 -4.39
C ALA A 22 -4.12 -6.66 -4.68
N GLU A 23 -3.89 -5.71 -3.77
CA GLU A 23 -2.79 -4.75 -3.90
C GLU A 23 -1.44 -5.46 -3.82
N ARG A 24 -0.53 -5.17 -4.76
CA ARG A 24 0.75 -5.87 -4.90
C ARG A 24 1.57 -5.87 -3.61
N GLU A 25 1.69 -4.73 -2.93
CA GLU A 25 2.48 -4.63 -1.69
C GLU A 25 1.93 -5.53 -0.59
N LEU A 26 0.60 -5.50 -0.37
CA LEU A 26 -0.02 -6.32 0.66
C LEU A 26 0.08 -7.83 0.35
N VAL A 27 -0.06 -8.22 -0.93
CA VAL A 27 0.12 -9.63 -1.34
C VAL A 27 1.56 -10.09 -1.10
N LEU A 28 2.55 -9.26 -1.43
CA LEU A 28 3.95 -9.58 -1.19
C LEU A 28 4.25 -9.71 0.31
N VAL A 29 3.76 -8.79 1.14
CA VAL A 29 3.91 -8.87 2.59
C VAL A 29 3.25 -10.14 3.14
N ASN A 30 2.02 -10.45 2.75
CA ASN A 30 1.33 -11.67 3.19
C ASN A 30 2.05 -12.95 2.74
N GLY A 31 2.48 -13.01 1.49
CA GLY A 31 3.28 -14.13 0.98
C GLY A 31 4.60 -14.30 1.73
N THR A 32 5.24 -13.19 2.10
CA THR A 32 6.48 -13.18 2.89
C THR A 32 6.22 -13.69 4.30
N ILE A 33 5.13 -13.28 4.96
CA ILE A 33 4.73 -13.76 6.28
C ILE A 33 4.45 -15.26 6.25
N ILE A 34 3.70 -15.74 5.24
CA ILE A 34 3.42 -17.17 5.07
C ILE A 34 4.72 -17.96 4.90
N THR A 35 5.62 -17.46 4.04
CA THR A 35 6.93 -18.06 3.81
C THR A 35 7.75 -18.09 5.11
N ALA A 36 7.86 -16.95 5.80
CA ALA A 36 8.58 -16.83 7.06
C ALA A 36 7.99 -17.74 8.15
N LEU A 37 6.67 -17.94 8.19
CA LEU A 37 6.02 -18.82 9.15
C LEU A 37 6.35 -20.30 8.88
N VAL A 38 6.25 -20.74 7.63
CA VAL A 38 6.53 -22.12 7.22
C VAL A 38 8.01 -22.47 7.41
N PHE A 39 8.92 -21.59 6.99
CA PHE A 39 10.36 -21.83 7.07
C PHE A 39 10.96 -21.50 8.44
N GLY A 40 10.42 -20.52 9.17
CA GLY A 40 10.99 -20.01 10.43
C GLY A 40 10.59 -20.80 11.67
N VAL A 41 9.31 -21.22 11.78
CA VAL A 41 8.81 -21.97 12.95
C VAL A 41 9.04 -23.49 12.80
N GLY A 42 9.30 -23.96 11.57
CA GLY A 42 9.49 -25.36 11.23
C GLY A 42 8.22 -26.04 10.69
N PHE A 43 8.41 -27.17 10.00
CA PHE A 43 7.35 -27.97 9.38
C PHE A 43 6.53 -28.76 10.41
N HIS A 44 5.78 -28.05 11.24
CA HIS A 44 4.77 -28.62 12.11
C HIS A 44 3.39 -28.48 11.49
N TRP A 45 2.50 -29.44 11.79
CA TRP A 45 1.10 -29.40 11.35
C TRP A 45 0.41 -28.09 11.74
N ALA A 46 0.72 -27.54 12.92
CA ALA A 46 0.19 -26.24 13.37
C ALA A 46 0.68 -25.06 12.51
N SER A 47 1.94 -25.06 12.08
CA SER A 47 2.47 -24.02 11.19
C SER A 47 1.83 -24.11 9.81
N LEU A 48 1.65 -25.34 9.30
CA LEU A 48 1.02 -25.59 8.01
C LEU A 48 -0.46 -25.17 7.98
N THR A 49 -1.23 -25.49 9.03
CA THR A 49 -2.64 -25.06 9.11
C THR A 49 -2.75 -23.55 9.22
N MET A 50 -1.91 -22.91 10.02
CA MET A 50 -1.89 -21.45 10.15
C MET A 50 -1.49 -20.76 8.84
N ALA A 51 -0.48 -21.29 8.14
CA ALA A 51 -0.06 -20.83 6.83
C ALA A 51 -1.18 -20.97 5.78
N LEU A 52 -1.91 -22.09 5.79
CA LEU A 52 -3.05 -22.32 4.89
C LEU A 52 -4.22 -21.36 5.20
N LEU A 53 -4.49 -21.10 6.48
CA LEU A 53 -5.50 -20.13 6.89
C LEU A 53 -5.13 -18.71 6.44
N LEU A 54 -3.86 -18.30 6.62
CA LEU A 54 -3.36 -17.01 6.12
C LEU A 54 -3.39 -16.93 4.59
N ALA A 55 -3.07 -18.02 3.89
CA ALA A 55 -3.10 -18.09 2.45
C ALA A 55 -4.54 -17.97 1.91
N THR A 56 -5.53 -18.55 2.59
CA THR A 56 -6.93 -18.56 2.13
C THR A 56 -7.71 -17.35 2.65
N LEU A 57 -7.89 -17.25 3.96
CA LEU A 57 -8.65 -16.17 4.60
C LEU A 57 -7.92 -14.83 4.48
N GLY A 58 -6.60 -14.82 4.64
CA GLY A 58 -5.80 -13.60 4.49
C GLY A 58 -5.85 -13.08 3.05
N HIS A 59 -5.65 -13.95 2.06
CA HIS A 59 -5.76 -13.54 0.65
C HIS A 59 -7.19 -13.12 0.26
N TRP A 60 -8.20 -13.81 0.77
CA TRP A 60 -9.60 -13.42 0.57
C TRP A 60 -9.91 -12.04 1.18
N GLY A 61 -9.38 -11.74 2.37
CA GLY A 61 -9.46 -10.42 2.99
C GLY A 61 -8.77 -9.35 2.15
N LEU A 62 -7.56 -9.65 1.65
CA LEU A 62 -6.78 -8.74 0.80
C LEU A 62 -7.46 -8.43 -0.54
N THR A 63 -8.08 -9.42 -1.16
CA THR A 63 -8.83 -9.22 -2.42
C THR A 63 -10.11 -8.42 -2.19
N ARG A 64 -10.78 -8.57 -1.03
CA ARG A 64 -11.89 -7.68 -0.62
C ARG A 64 -11.41 -6.25 -0.36
N ALA A 65 -10.28 -6.09 0.32
CA ALA A 65 -9.70 -4.77 0.61
C ALA A 65 -9.34 -4.02 -0.68
N ALA A 66 -8.69 -4.69 -1.63
CA ALA A 66 -8.32 -4.09 -2.90
C ALA A 66 -9.52 -3.76 -3.81
N LYS A 67 -10.65 -4.46 -3.65
CA LYS A 67 -11.91 -4.06 -4.29
C LYS A 67 -12.48 -2.77 -3.72
N HIS A 68 -12.18 -2.46 -2.46
CA HIS A 68 -12.61 -1.22 -1.83
C HIS A 68 -11.66 -0.07 -2.13
N ASP A 69 -10.35 -0.30 -1.98
CA ASP A 69 -9.31 0.67 -2.28
C ASP A 69 -8.05 -0.02 -2.85
N PRO A 70 -7.72 0.22 -4.13
CA PRO A 70 -6.54 -0.37 -4.76
C PRO A 70 -5.20 0.29 -4.34
N GLN A 71 -5.20 1.38 -3.58
CA GLN A 71 -4.01 2.10 -3.11
C GLN A 71 -3.95 2.20 -1.57
N LEU A 72 -4.54 1.24 -0.88
CA LEU A 72 -4.70 1.25 0.57
C LEU A 72 -3.35 1.37 1.29
N SER A 73 -2.29 0.66 0.84
CA SER A 73 -0.98 0.71 1.51
C SER A 73 -0.38 2.11 1.50
N ARG A 74 -0.41 2.79 0.34
CA ARG A 74 0.13 4.15 0.18
C ARG A 74 -0.62 5.17 1.05
N ILE A 75 -1.95 5.08 1.06
CA ILE A 75 -2.80 5.97 1.88
C ILE A 75 -2.58 5.69 3.36
N TYR A 76 -2.46 4.42 3.76
CA TYR A 76 -2.23 4.03 5.15
C TYR A 76 -0.88 4.52 5.68
N VAL A 77 0.19 4.38 4.90
CA VAL A 77 1.51 4.93 5.26
C VAL A 77 1.44 6.44 5.42
N ARG A 78 0.72 7.13 4.52
CA ARG A 78 0.49 8.57 4.65
C ARG A 78 -0.32 8.91 5.91
N HIS A 79 -1.32 8.09 6.24
CA HIS A 79 -2.16 8.27 7.41
C HIS A 79 -1.36 8.22 8.71
N ILE A 80 -0.48 7.23 8.86
CA ILE A 80 0.39 7.09 10.04
C ILE A 80 1.40 8.24 10.15
N ARG A 81 1.85 8.81 9.02
CA ARG A 81 2.81 9.92 9.01
C ARG A 81 2.17 11.27 9.30
N TYR A 82 0.84 11.40 9.31
CA TYR A 82 0.21 12.66 9.66
C TYR A 82 0.42 13.00 11.13
N GLN A 83 0.64 14.29 11.41
CA GLN A 83 0.68 14.78 12.78
C GLN A 83 -0.73 14.80 13.37
N GLU A 84 -0.83 14.50 14.67
CA GLU A 84 -2.09 14.62 15.42
C GLU A 84 -2.61 16.06 15.42
N TYR A 85 -1.69 17.03 15.45
CA TYR A 85 -2.01 18.45 15.41
C TYR A 85 -1.08 19.21 14.47
N TYR A 86 -1.67 19.94 13.52
CA TYR A 86 -0.98 20.87 12.63
C TYR A 86 -1.15 22.30 13.17
N PRO A 87 -0.07 22.94 13.68
CA PRO A 87 -0.18 24.31 14.16
C PRO A 87 -0.50 25.26 13.00
N ALA A 88 -1.41 26.20 13.22
CA ALA A 88 -1.72 27.24 12.25
C ALA A 88 -0.55 28.24 12.19
N CYS A 89 0.34 28.09 11.21
CA CYS A 89 1.42 29.05 10.92
C CYS A 89 0.86 30.32 10.25
N ALA A 90 -0.09 31.01 10.89
CA ALA A 90 -0.74 32.21 10.34
C ALA A 90 0.12 33.48 10.50
N ALA A 91 1.09 33.49 11.42
CA ALA A 91 1.99 34.62 11.64
C ALA A 91 3.19 34.58 10.68
N ALA A 92 3.58 35.75 10.14
CA ALA A 92 4.70 35.88 9.21
C ALA A 92 6.05 35.38 9.77
N GLN A 93 6.21 35.39 11.10
CA GLN A 93 7.42 34.94 11.80
C GLN A 93 7.32 33.53 12.40
N ALA A 94 6.23 32.78 12.15
CA ALA A 94 6.10 31.43 12.67
C ALA A 94 7.21 30.52 12.10
N PRO A 95 7.85 29.67 12.92
CA PRO A 95 8.77 28.67 12.38
C PRO A 95 8.02 27.79 11.36
N PRO A 96 8.68 27.40 10.25
CA PRO A 96 8.04 26.59 9.23
C PRO A 96 7.50 25.30 9.87
N GLY A 97 6.22 25.01 9.62
CA GLY A 97 5.60 23.77 10.07
C GLY A 97 6.39 22.57 9.53
N TYR A 98 6.43 21.47 10.28
CA TYR A 98 7.12 20.26 9.84
C TYR A 98 6.37 19.65 8.64
N VAL A 99 6.87 19.92 7.43
CA VAL A 99 6.31 19.35 6.21
C VAL A 99 6.91 17.96 6.03
N PHE A 100 6.13 16.92 6.30
CA PHE A 100 6.51 15.59 5.86
C PHE A 100 6.58 15.59 4.34
N PRO A 101 7.71 15.17 3.72
CA PRO A 101 7.76 14.99 2.29
C PRO A 101 6.67 13.99 1.91
N SER A 102 5.82 14.37 0.96
CA SER A 102 4.88 13.43 0.32
C SER A 102 5.69 12.22 -0.07
N VAL A 103 5.23 11.03 0.35
CA VAL A 103 5.85 9.75 -0.08
C VAL A 103 5.98 9.86 -1.59
N ALA A 104 7.22 9.88 -2.11
CA ALA A 104 7.48 10.19 -3.51
C ALA A 104 6.70 9.20 -4.41
N ASP A 105 6.19 9.73 -5.54
CA ASP A 105 5.33 9.02 -6.48
C ASP A 105 5.99 7.77 -7.10
#